data_AF-A0A7Y0FYS3-F1
#
_entry.id   AF-A0A7Y0FYS3-F1
#
_cell.length_a   1.000
_cell.length_b   1.000
_cell.length_c   1.000
_cell.angle_alpha   90.00
_cell.angle_beta   90.00
_cell.angle_gamma   90.00
#
_symmetry.space_group_name_H-M   'P 1'
#
loop_
_entity.id
_entity.type
_entity.pdbx_description
1 polymer ?
#
loop_
_entity_poly.entity_id
_entity_poly.type
_entity_poly.pdbx_seq_one_letter_code
_entity_poly.pdbx_strand_id
1 'polypeptide(L)'
;MLALAFAAGLLTLAGPGAGTAEAVSVCQGRPARTVSFATGELRVYRTRHYACALVLAKRPGATRPMKVTLQPRGGRAAAVSGRWGRQAGPVTVHALNRCVRATATVSGRSASTGWILC
;
A
#
# COMPACT_ATOMS: atom_id res chain seq x y z
N MET A 1 49.50 11.01 38.92
CA MET A 1 49.89 11.29 37.51
C MET A 1 49.36 10.11 36.70
N LEU A 2 48.47 10.22 35.72
CA LEU A 2 48.34 11.23 34.67
C LEU A 2 46.85 11.28 34.23
N ALA A 3 46.33 12.49 34.01
CA ALA A 3 44.98 12.75 33.54
C ALA A 3 44.88 12.53 32.02
N LEU A 4 43.75 12.01 31.54
CA LEU A 4 43.31 12.22 30.16
C LEU A 4 41.78 12.35 30.12
N ALA A 5 41.36 13.60 29.94
CA ALA A 5 40.01 13.97 29.54
C ALA A 5 39.86 13.77 28.02
N PHE A 6 38.75 13.17 27.57
CA PHE A 6 38.29 13.33 26.19
C PHE A 6 36.76 13.45 26.15
N ALA A 7 36.36 14.70 25.87
CA ALA A 7 35.24 15.18 25.06
C ALA A 7 33.95 14.35 24.94
N ALA A 8 32.86 15.03 25.27
CA ALA A 8 31.48 14.68 24.97
C ALA A 8 31.24 14.41 23.47
N GLY A 9 30.57 13.30 23.17
CA GLY A 9 29.85 13.10 21.92
C GLY A 9 28.37 12.94 22.23
N LEU A 10 27.58 14.01 22.06
CA LEU A 10 26.13 13.88 21.95
C LEU A 10 25.83 13.02 20.72
N LEU A 11 25.44 11.77 20.92
CA LEU A 11 24.79 10.99 19.87
C LEU A 11 23.34 11.45 19.76
N THR A 12 23.12 12.49 18.96
CA THR A 12 21.81 12.76 18.36
C THR A 12 21.58 11.74 17.24
N LEU A 13 21.01 10.58 17.55
CA LEU A 13 20.38 9.76 16.52
C LEU A 13 18.94 10.23 16.31
N ALA A 14 18.79 11.24 15.47
CA ALA A 14 17.52 11.54 14.82
C ALA A 14 17.37 10.63 13.58
N GLY A 15 16.38 9.74 13.63
CA GLY A 15 15.65 9.21 12.46
C GLY A 15 15.91 7.74 12.08
N PRO A 16 15.00 7.10 11.31
CA PRO A 16 13.70 7.55 10.81
C PRO A 16 12.52 6.64 11.20
N GLY A 17 11.32 7.22 11.19
CA GLY A 17 10.10 6.47 10.85
C GLY A 17 9.26 6.05 12.04
N ALA A 18 8.20 6.82 12.28
CA ALA A 18 7.03 6.37 13.02
C ALA A 18 6.70 4.93 12.61
N GLY A 19 6.69 4.02 13.59
CA GLY A 19 6.08 2.71 13.42
C GLY A 19 4.63 2.95 13.02
N THR A 20 4.34 2.91 11.72
CA THR A 20 2.98 2.95 11.24
C THR A 20 2.34 1.71 11.81
N ALA A 21 1.42 1.89 12.77
CA ALA A 21 0.59 0.82 13.29
C ALA A 21 0.14 -0.04 12.11
N GLU A 22 0.70 -1.25 12.01
CA GLU A 22 0.40 -2.18 10.93
C GLU A 22 -1.03 -2.63 11.17
N ALA A 23 -1.99 -1.85 10.65
CA ALA A 23 -3.36 -2.29 10.56
C ALA A 23 -3.31 -3.60 9.76
N VAL A 24 -3.60 -4.72 10.44
CA VAL A 24 -3.59 -6.07 9.87
C VAL A 24 -4.27 -6.01 8.52
N SER A 25 -3.47 -6.04 7.46
CA SER A 25 -3.97 -5.88 6.12
C SER A 25 -4.58 -7.19 5.69
N VAL A 26 -5.78 -7.13 5.10
CA VAL A 26 -6.45 -8.34 4.57
C VAL A 26 -5.62 -8.98 3.43
N CYS A 27 -4.74 -8.20 2.81
CA CYS A 27 -3.71 -8.72 1.93
C CYS A 27 -2.56 -9.35 2.74
N GLN A 28 -2.25 -10.59 2.40
CA GLN A 28 -1.08 -11.30 2.91
C GLN A 28 0.21 -10.82 2.22
N GLY A 29 1.32 -10.85 2.94
CA GLY A 29 2.65 -10.56 2.40
C GLY A 29 3.18 -9.16 2.72
N ARG A 30 4.25 -8.76 2.03
CA ARG A 30 4.97 -7.52 2.31
C ARG A 30 4.34 -6.34 1.56
N PRO A 31 4.24 -5.15 2.16
CA PRO A 31 3.86 -3.92 1.46
C PRO A 31 4.82 -3.68 0.28
N ALA A 32 4.27 -3.45 -0.90
CA ALA A 32 5.03 -3.31 -2.13
C ALA A 32 4.92 -1.91 -2.74
N ARG A 33 3.72 -1.32 -2.69
CA ARG A 33 3.49 0.06 -3.11
C ARG A 33 2.27 0.63 -2.39
N THR A 34 2.39 1.89 -1.98
CA THR A 34 1.28 2.67 -1.46
C THR A 34 1.15 3.95 -2.27
N VAL A 35 -0.07 4.29 -2.68
CA VAL A 35 -0.39 5.53 -3.40
C VAL A 35 -1.57 6.18 -2.69
N SER A 36 -1.29 7.28 -2.00
CA SER A 36 -2.31 8.14 -1.41
C SER A 36 -2.90 9.08 -2.46
N PHE A 37 -4.19 9.38 -2.33
CA PHE A 37 -4.90 10.34 -3.16
C PHE A 37 -5.99 11.04 -2.35
N ALA A 38 -6.66 12.03 -2.96
CA ALA A 38 -7.53 12.96 -2.26
C ALA A 38 -8.59 12.29 -1.36
N THR A 39 -9.16 11.16 -1.78
CA THR A 39 -10.27 10.49 -1.10
C THR A 39 -9.89 9.14 -0.49
N GLY A 40 -8.65 8.66 -0.67
CA GLY A 40 -8.27 7.34 -0.23
C GLY A 40 -6.79 7.01 -0.37
N GLU A 41 -6.49 5.75 -0.15
CA GLU A 41 -5.15 5.19 -0.22
C GLU A 41 -5.21 3.81 -0.87
N LEU A 42 -4.52 3.66 -2.00
CA LEU A 42 -4.33 2.38 -2.69
C LEU A 42 -3.08 1.70 -2.11
N ARG A 43 -3.25 0.48 -1.61
CA ARG A 43 -2.16 -0.34 -1.09
C ARG A 43 -2.03 -1.62 -1.90
N VAL A 44 -0.80 -1.94 -2.27
CA VAL A 44 -0.42 -3.16 -2.96
C VAL A 44 0.58 -3.92 -2.12
N TYR A 45 0.35 -5.22 -1.97
CA TYR A 45 1.16 -6.17 -1.24
C TYR A 45 1.62 -7.27 -2.19
N ARG A 46 2.76 -7.88 -1.89
CA ARG A 46 3.28 -9.01 -2.65
C ARG A 46 3.70 -10.16 -1.76
N THR A 47 3.49 -11.36 -2.27
CA THR A 47 4.18 -12.58 -1.85
C THR A 47 5.14 -13.00 -2.96
N ARG A 48 5.72 -14.20 -2.84
CA ARG A 48 6.53 -14.79 -3.92
C ARG A 48 5.74 -15.04 -5.21
N HIS A 49 4.45 -15.33 -5.09
CA HIS A 49 3.63 -15.82 -6.19
C HIS A 49 2.46 -14.92 -6.55
N TYR A 50 2.01 -14.08 -5.61
CA TYR A 50 0.80 -13.29 -5.75
C TYR A 50 1.06 -11.80 -5.50
N ALA A 51 0.29 -10.97 -6.18
CA ALA A 51 0.09 -9.58 -5.84
C ALA A 51 -1.34 -9.41 -5.31
N CYS A 52 -1.51 -8.59 -4.28
CA CYS A 52 -2.79 -8.29 -3.66
C CYS A 52 -2.96 -6.77 -3.54
N ALA A 53 -4.13 -6.25 -3.90
CA ALA A 53 -4.44 -4.84 -3.84
C ALA A 53 -5.74 -4.57 -3.10
N LEU A 54 -5.76 -3.46 -2.37
CA LEU A 54 -6.95 -2.94 -1.70
C LEU A 54 -6.92 -1.41 -1.68
N VAL A 55 -8.08 -0.80 -1.53
CA VAL A 55 -8.18 0.66 -1.34
C VAL A 55 -8.91 0.97 -0.05
N LEU A 56 -8.36 1.93 0.70
CA LEU A 56 -8.94 2.47 1.92
C LEU A 56 -9.50 3.86 1.66
N ALA A 57 -10.68 4.16 2.21
CA ALA A 57 -11.18 5.52 2.26
C ALA A 57 -10.39 6.33 3.28
N LYS A 58 -10.00 7.55 2.90
CA LYS A 58 -9.27 8.46 3.80
C LYS A 58 -10.13 8.87 5.01
N ARG A 59 -11.45 8.98 4.82
CA ARG A 59 -12.43 9.25 5.86
C ARG A 59 -13.44 8.11 5.91
N PRO A 60 -13.29 7.14 6.83
CA PRO A 60 -14.26 6.05 6.98
C PRO A 60 -15.62 6.57 7.44
N GLY A 61 -16.69 5.83 7.15
CA GLY A 61 -18.05 6.19 7.56
C GLY A 61 -19.06 5.79 6.49
N ALA A 62 -19.80 6.77 5.96
CA ALA A 62 -20.84 6.55 4.95
C ALA A 62 -20.31 5.75 3.74
N THR A 63 -21.17 4.83 3.26
CA THR A 63 -20.85 3.99 2.11
C THR A 63 -20.77 4.83 0.84
N ARG A 64 -19.70 4.63 0.08
CA ARG A 64 -19.41 5.37 -1.15
C ARG A 64 -18.96 4.42 -2.25
N PRO A 65 -19.18 4.77 -3.53
CA PRO A 65 -18.69 3.96 -4.62
C PRO A 65 -17.17 3.88 -4.55
N MET A 66 -16.66 2.66 -4.54
CA MET A 66 -15.24 2.40 -4.73
C MET A 66 -15.06 1.38 -5.84
N LYS A 67 -13.83 1.27 -6.30
CA LYS A 67 -13.39 0.22 -7.20
C LYS A 67 -11.91 0.00 -6.97
N VAL A 68 -11.46 -1.24 -6.97
CA VAL A 68 -10.03 -1.57 -7.07
C VAL A 68 -9.86 -2.64 -8.13
N THR A 69 -8.83 -2.46 -8.94
CA THR A 69 -8.47 -3.35 -10.04
C THR A 69 -6.99 -3.67 -9.93
N LEU A 70 -6.65 -4.92 -10.23
CA LEU A 70 -5.29 -5.41 -10.24
C LEU A 70 -5.07 -6.23 -11.51
N GLN A 71 -4.13 -5.78 -12.33
CA GLN A 71 -3.84 -6.40 -13.62
C GLN A 71 -2.39 -6.88 -13.66
N PRO A 72 -2.14 -8.19 -13.81
CA PRO A 72 -0.84 -8.69 -14.18
C PRO A 72 -0.60 -8.45 -15.68
N ARG A 73 0.64 -8.12 -16.04
CA ARG A 73 1.03 -7.91 -17.44
C ARG A 73 0.85 -9.20 -18.22
N GLY A 74 0.16 -9.12 -19.37
CA GLY A 74 -0.19 -10.29 -20.17
C GLY A 74 -1.28 -11.17 -19.57
N GLY A 75 -2.00 -10.72 -18.55
CA GLY A 75 -3.12 -11.45 -17.95
C GLY A 75 -4.39 -10.61 -17.81
N ARG A 76 -5.48 -11.27 -17.42
CA ARG A 76 -6.78 -10.63 -17.17
C ARG A 76 -6.73 -9.82 -15.87
N ALA A 77 -7.33 -8.63 -15.89
CA ALA A 77 -7.45 -7.81 -14.71
C ALA A 77 -8.52 -8.41 -13.78
N ALA A 78 -8.18 -8.53 -12.50
CA ALA A 78 -9.14 -8.80 -11.45
C ALA A 78 -9.67 -7.47 -10.90
N ALA A 79 -10.96 -7.41 -10.59
CA ALA A 79 -11.62 -6.18 -10.16
C ALA A 79 -12.68 -6.45 -9.10
N VAL A 80 -12.84 -5.52 -8.18
CA VAL A 80 -14.00 -5.45 -7.29
C VAL A 80 -14.53 -4.01 -7.32
N SER A 81 -15.85 -3.87 -7.40
CA SER A 81 -16.56 -2.58 -7.40
C SER A 81 -17.86 -2.68 -6.62
N GLY A 82 -18.30 -1.59 -6.02
CA GLY A 82 -19.41 -1.60 -5.07
C GLY A 82 -19.40 -0.38 -4.16
N ARG A 83 -20.23 -0.39 -3.13
CA ARG A 83 -20.29 0.66 -2.12
C ARG A 83 -19.70 0.15 -0.81
N TRP A 84 -18.71 0.86 -0.28
CA TRP A 84 -18.04 0.49 0.98
C TRP A 84 -17.88 1.69 1.90
N GLY A 85 -17.87 1.45 3.22
CA GLY A 85 -17.68 2.49 4.23
C GLY A 85 -16.22 2.76 4.60
N ARG A 86 -15.33 1.77 4.39
CA ARG A 86 -13.93 1.84 4.82
C ARG A 86 -12.95 1.28 3.80
N GLN A 87 -13.18 0.06 3.31
CA GLN A 87 -12.24 -0.65 2.45
C GLN A 87 -12.99 -1.33 1.30
N ALA A 88 -12.38 -1.31 0.11
CA ALA A 88 -12.74 -2.20 -0.99
C ALA A 88 -11.57 -3.14 -1.33
N GLY A 89 -11.90 -4.41 -1.59
CA GLY A 89 -10.91 -5.49 -1.72
C GLY A 89 -10.76 -6.33 -0.45
N PRO A 90 -9.88 -7.34 -0.46
CA PRO A 90 -8.74 -7.47 -1.37
C PRO A 90 -9.09 -8.01 -2.76
N VAL A 91 -8.24 -7.68 -3.73
CA VAL A 91 -8.21 -8.33 -5.04
C VAL A 91 -6.81 -8.89 -5.24
N THR A 92 -6.73 -10.19 -5.52
CA THR A 92 -5.47 -10.93 -5.61
C THR A 92 -5.30 -11.53 -7.00
N VAL A 93 -4.10 -11.44 -7.54
CA VAL A 93 -3.73 -12.06 -8.82
C VAL A 93 -2.42 -12.83 -8.68
N HIS A 94 -2.30 -13.92 -9.43
CA HIS A 94 -1.03 -14.63 -9.54
C HIS A 94 -0.07 -13.80 -10.42
N ALA A 95 1.05 -13.36 -9.85
CA ALA A 95 1.92 -12.36 -10.46
C ALA A 95 3.36 -12.84 -10.70
N LEU A 96 3.90 -13.80 -9.92
CA LEU A 96 5.29 -14.29 -10.04
C LEU A 96 6.30 -13.14 -10.34
N ASN A 97 6.97 -13.20 -11.50
CA ASN A 97 7.93 -12.20 -11.99
C ASN A 97 7.32 -11.25 -13.03
N ARG A 98 5.99 -11.15 -13.09
CA ARG A 98 5.29 -10.28 -14.02
C ARG A 98 4.99 -8.95 -13.35
N CYS A 99 5.23 -7.86 -14.08
CA CYS A 99 4.77 -6.55 -13.67
C CYS A 99 3.25 -6.56 -13.44
N VAL A 100 2.79 -5.82 -12.44
CA VAL A 100 1.36 -5.61 -12.15
C VAL A 100 1.03 -4.14 -12.15
N ARG A 101 -0.21 -3.81 -12.49
CA ARG A 101 -0.78 -2.46 -12.38
C ARG A 101 -2.00 -2.51 -11.48
N ALA A 102 -1.99 -1.70 -10.43
CA ALA A 102 -3.15 -1.49 -9.59
C ALA A 102 -3.79 -0.13 -9.91
N THR A 103 -5.12 -0.10 -9.96
CA THR A 103 -5.88 1.15 -10.07
C THR A 103 -7.03 1.12 -9.09
N ALA A 104 -7.24 2.21 -8.37
CA ALA A 104 -8.34 2.37 -7.45
C ALA A 104 -9.11 3.65 -7.72
N THR A 105 -10.39 3.63 -7.35
CA THR A 105 -11.29 4.78 -7.36
C THR A 105 -12.08 4.81 -6.06
N VAL A 106 -12.19 5.99 -5.44
CA VAL A 106 -13.04 6.24 -4.27
C VAL A 106 -13.78 7.55 -4.50
N SER A 107 -15.12 7.51 -4.55
CA SER A 107 -15.97 8.69 -4.80
C SER A 107 -15.55 9.47 -6.05
N GLY A 108 -15.27 8.77 -7.15
CA GLY A 108 -14.91 9.38 -8.44
C GLY A 108 -13.49 9.93 -8.55
N ARG A 109 -12.67 9.86 -7.48
CA ARG A 109 -11.23 10.16 -7.56
C ARG A 109 -10.44 8.88 -7.67
N SER A 110 -9.45 8.88 -8.56
CA SER A 110 -8.69 7.68 -8.92
C SER A 110 -7.20 7.84 -8.67
N ALA A 111 -6.54 6.70 -8.47
CA ALA A 111 -5.09 6.58 -8.42
C ALA A 111 -4.65 5.30 -9.12
N SER A 112 -3.47 5.32 -9.73
CA SER A 112 -2.85 4.15 -10.34
C SER A 112 -1.39 4.05 -9.94
N THR A 113 -0.87 2.83 -9.86
CA THR A 113 0.55 2.59 -9.56
C THR A 113 1.44 2.67 -10.80
N GLY A 114 0.87 2.68 -12.01
CA GLY A 114 1.61 2.26 -13.21
C GLY A 114 1.97 0.77 -13.13
N TRP A 115 2.90 0.31 -13.97
CA TRP A 115 3.45 -1.04 -13.89
C TRP A 115 4.54 -1.08 -12.81
N ILE A 116 4.34 -1.94 -11.81
CA ILE A 116 5.25 -2.15 -10.67
C ILE A 116 5.52 -3.65 -10.52
N LEU A 117 6.49 -4.02 -9.67
CA LEU A 117 6.85 -5.42 -9.39
C LEU A 117 7.33 -6.18 -10.64
N CYS A 118 7.84 -5.43 -11.61
CA CYS A 118 8.98 -5.85 -12.39
C CYS A 118 10.20 -5.86 -11.43
#